data_AF-A0A369BQK3-F1
#
_entry.id   AF-A0A369BQK3-F1
#
_cell.length_a   1.000
_cell.length_b   1.000
_cell.length_c   1.000
_cell.angle_alpha   90.00
_cell.angle_beta   90.00
_cell.angle_gamma   90.00
#
_symmetry.space_group_name_H-M   'P 1'
#
loop_
_entity.id
_entity.type
_entity.pdbx_description
1 polymer ?
#
loop_
_entity_poly.entity_id
_entity_poly.type
_entity_poly.pdbx_seq_one_letter_code
_entity_poly.pdbx_strand_id
1 'polypeptide(L)' 'METNTRKSRPQVDGQLADQISRFLVETHRAKQPVNLRMIDDFEDIRVIGVIERLDTQGQRFLVDGEWFNAADILEMGFAR' A
#
# COMPACT_ATOMS: atom_id res chain seq x y z
N MET A 1 -10.22 23.96 -20.73
CA MET A 1 -9.06 23.75 -19.84
C MET A 1 -9.33 22.48 -19.08
N GLU A 2 -8.72 21.37 -19.49
CA GLU A 2 -8.86 20.08 -18.82
C GLU A 2 -8.15 20.16 -17.47
N THR A 3 -8.91 20.29 -16.39
CA THR A 3 -8.36 20.18 -15.04
C THR A 3 -8.03 18.71 -14.81
N ASN A 4 -6.75 18.37 -14.97
CA ASN A 4 -6.16 17.10 -14.58
C ASN A 4 -6.33 16.96 -13.05
N THR A 5 -7.48 16.45 -12.60
CA THR A 5 -7.78 16.23 -11.18
C THR A 5 -6.97 15.03 -10.70
N ARG A 6 -5.74 15.29 -10.26
CA ARG A 6 -5.03 14.37 -9.35
C ARG A 6 -6.00 13.99 -8.25
N LYS A 7 -6.25 12.70 -8.04
CA LYS A 7 -7.04 12.25 -6.89
C LYS A 7 -6.37 12.82 -5.64
N SER A 8 -7.14 13.51 -4.80
CA SER A 8 -6.66 13.95 -3.49
C SER A 8 -6.21 12.71 -2.73
N ARG A 9 -4.91 12.59 -2.45
CA ARG A 9 -4.39 11.51 -1.59
C ARG A 9 -5.22 11.53 -0.31
N PRO A 10 -5.76 10.39 0.13
CA PRO A 10 -6.44 10.36 1.40
C PRO A 10 -5.47 10.87 2.46
N GLN A 11 -5.96 11.76 3.31
CA GLN A 11 -5.21 12.13 4.49
C GLN A 11 -5.17 10.89 5.37
N VAL A 12 -4.08 10.12 5.28
CA VAL A 12 -3.82 9.01 6.18
C VAL A 12 -3.63 9.62 7.55
N ASP A 13 -4.68 9.53 8.38
CA ASP A 13 -4.56 9.92 9.79
C ASP A 13 -3.59 8.98 10.51
N GLY A 14 -3.10 9.40 11.69
CA GLY A 14 -2.11 8.60 12.42
C GLY A 14 -2.59 7.19 12.77
N GLN A 15 -3.90 7.00 12.95
CA GLN A 15 -4.48 5.70 13.28
C GLN A 15 -4.49 4.76 12.07
N LEU A 16 -4.78 5.27 10.87
CA LEU A 16 -4.72 4.50 9.63
C LEU A 16 -3.26 4.16 9.28
N ALA A 17 -2.33 5.10 9.48
CA ALA A 17 -0.89 4.86 9.27
C ALA A 17 -0.37 3.71 10.15
N ASP A 18 -0.74 3.70 11.43
CA ASP A 18 -0.37 2.64 12.37
C ASP A 18 -0.97 1.28 11.97
N GLN A 19 -2.23 1.27 11.51
CA GLN A 19 -2.88 0.04 11.03
C GLN A 19 -2.17 -0.52 9.79
N ILE A 20 -1.84 0.34 8.83
CA ILE A 20 -1.08 -0.04 7.63
C ILE A 20 0.28 -0.61 8.02
N SER A 21 1.01 0.08 8.91
CA SER A 21 2.32 -0.37 9.37
C SER A 21 2.26 -1.76 10.01
N ARG A 22 1.30 -1.99 10.92
CA ARG A 22 1.09 -3.30 11.56
C ARG A 22 0.73 -4.38 10.55
N PHE A 23 -0.21 -4.10 9.66
CA PHE A 23 -0.63 -5.03 8.62
C PHE A 23 0.55 -5.47 7.74
N LEU A 24 1.37 -4.52 7.27
CA LEU A 24 2.53 -4.80 6.42
C LEU A 24 3.59 -5.64 7.16
N VAL A 25 3.84 -5.35 8.45
CA VAL A 25 4.78 -6.14 9.27
C VAL A 25 4.29 -7.56 9.49
N GLU A 26 3.01 -7.73 9.84
CA GLU A 26 2.40 -9.04 10.10
C GLU A 26 2.40 -9.92 8.83
N THR A 27 1.97 -9.36 7.70
CA THR A 27 1.92 -10.07 6.42
C THR A 27 3.31 -10.40 5.87
N HIS A 28 4.27 -9.49 6.01
CA HIS A 28 5.67 -9.74 5.65
C HIS A 28 6.28 -10.90 6.44
N ARG A 29 6.01 -10.95 7.76
CA ARG A 29 6.48 -12.03 8.64
C ARG A 29 5.79 -13.35 8.35
N ALA A 30 4.48 -13.34 8.15
CA ALA A 30 3.68 -14.53 7.86
C ALA A 30 3.89 -15.06 6.43
N LYS A 31 4.54 -14.27 5.55
CA LYS A 31 4.59 -14.53 4.10
C LYS A 31 3.20 -14.76 3.50
N GLN A 32 2.22 -14.04 4.04
CA GLN A 32 0.84 -14.15 3.61
C GLN A 32 0.60 -13.25 2.39
N PRO A 33 0.02 -13.78 1.30
CA PRO A 33 -0.35 -12.97 0.15
C PRO A 33 -1.37 -11.89 0.50
N VAL A 34 -1.10 -10.66 0.06
CA VAL A 34 -1.95 -9.49 0.26
C VAL A 34 -2.73 -9.15 -1.01
N ASN A 35 -3.79 -8.37 -0.85
CA ASN A 35 -4.55 -7.73 -1.93
C ASN A 35 -4.82 -6.29 -1.48
N LEU A 36 -3.99 -5.37 -1.95
CA LEU A 36 -4.01 -3.96 -1.57
C LEU A 36 -4.62 -3.13 -2.70
N ARG A 37 -5.55 -2.25 -2.37
CA ARG A 37 -5.97 -1.18 -3.28
C ARG A 37 -5.12 0.04 -2.99
N MET A 38 -4.47 0.59 -4.01
CA MET A 38 -3.60 1.75 -3.86
C MET A 38 -4.02 2.87 -4.81
N ILE A 39 -3.72 4.10 -4.42
CA ILE A 39 -3.87 5.27 -5.26
C ILE A 39 -2.63 5.40 -6.15
N ASP A 40 -2.84 5.57 -7.45
CA ASP A 40 -1.83 6.09 -8.36
C ASP A 40 -2.30 7.46 -8.88
N ASP A 41 -1.38 8.25 -9.42
CA ASP A 41 -1.61 9.62 -9.89
C ASP A 41 -2.70 9.70 -10.97
N PHE A 42 -3.04 8.57 -11.62
CA PHE A 42 -4.01 8.47 -12.71
C PHE A 42 -5.15 7.49 -12.45
N GLU A 43 -4.90 6.31 -11.87
CA GLU A 43 -5.93 5.28 -11.61
C GLU A 43 -5.71 4.55 -10.27
N ASP A 44 -6.72 3.86 -9.73
CA ASP A 44 -6.49 2.99 -8.56
C ASP A 44 -5.85 1.68 -9.04
N ILE A 45 -4.72 1.29 -8.45
CA ILE A 45 -4.04 0.04 -8.76
C ILE A 45 -4.35 -1.02 -7.70
N ARG A 46 -4.23 -2.29 -8.08
CA ARG A 46 -4.27 -3.42 -7.16
C ARG A 46 -2.90 -4.08 -7.10
N VAL A 47 -2.35 -4.17 -5.89
CA VAL A 47 -1.12 -4.90 -5.61
C VAL A 47 -1.49 -6.22 -4.94
N ILE A 48 -1.26 -7.33 -5.65
CA ILE A 48 -1.59 -8.67 -5.18
C ILE A 48 -0.31 -9.50 -5.20
N GLY A 49 0.10 -10.03 -4.05
CA GLY A 49 1.33 -10.81 -3.96
C GLY A 49 1.85 -10.93 -2.54
N VAL A 50 3.05 -11.50 -2.38
CA VAL A 50 3.72 -11.61 -1.07
C VAL A 50 4.67 -10.44 -0.90
N ILE A 51 4.66 -9.81 0.28
CA ILE A 51 5.67 -8.80 0.60
C ILE A 51 7.03 -9.49 0.75
N GLU A 52 7.94 -9.15 -0.15
CA GLU A 52 9.30 -9.68 -0.16
C GLU A 52 10.18 -8.93 0.82
N ARG A 53 10.11 -7.60 0.78
CA ARG A 53 10.88 -6.67 1.62
C ARG A 53 10.00 -5.57 2.19
N LEU A 54 10.38 -5.10 3.38
CA LEU A 54 9.72 -4.01 4.08
C LEU A 54 10.77 -3.00 4.55
N ASP A 55 10.63 -1.74 4.11
CA ASP A 55 11.40 -0.58 4.56
C ASP A 55 10.53 0.23 5.52
N THR A 56 10.70 -0.03 6.82
CA THR A 56 9.89 0.61 7.87
C THR A 56 10.28 2.07 8.11
N GLN A 57 11.50 2.47 7.73
CA GLN A 57 11.97 3.85 7.87
C GLN A 57 11.42 4.72 6.72
N GLY A 58 11.49 4.21 5.49
CA GLY A 58 10.96 4.88 4.31
C GLY A 58 9.47 4.65 4.05
N GLN A 59 8.80 3.83 4.88
CA GLN A 59 7.39 3.42 4.71
C GLN A 59 7.08 2.84 3.32
N ARG A 60 7.92 1.91 2.85
CA ARG A 60 7.76 1.25 1.54
C ARG A 60 7.84 -0.26 1.65
N PHE A 61 7.26 -0.95 0.69
CA PHE A 61 7.25 -2.41 0.62
C PHE A 61 7.45 -2.91 -0.81
N LEU A 62 8.08 -4.09 -0.95
CA LEU A 62 8.41 -4.70 -2.23
C LEU A 62 7.47 -5.90 -2.48
N VAL A 63 6.80 -5.92 -3.62
CA VAL A 63 5.99 -7.05 -4.11
C VAL A 63 6.38 -7.30 -5.56
N ASP A 64 6.66 -8.56 -5.91
CA ASP A 64 7.02 -9.00 -7.27
C ASP A 64 8.12 -8.16 -7.95
N GLY A 65 9.09 -7.68 -7.16
CA GLY A 65 10.20 -6.85 -7.64
C GLY A 65 9.90 -5.36 -7.81
N GLU A 66 8.69 -4.90 -7.50
CA GLU A 66 8.29 -3.49 -7.55
C GLU A 66 8.09 -2.88 -6.15
N TRP A 67 8.55 -1.64 -5.97
CA TRP A 67 8.44 -0.90 -4.71
C TRP A 67 7.19 -0.01 -4.68
N PHE A 68 6.45 -0.11 -3.59
CA PHE A 68 5.21 0.64 -3.36
C PHE A 68 5.29 1.45 -2.05
N ASN A 69 4.69 2.64 -2.00
CA ASN A 69 4.61 3.42 -0.76
C ASN A 69 3.40 3.00 0.08
N ALA A 70 3.60 2.81 1.38
CA ALA A 70 2.52 2.49 2.30
C ALA A 70 1.47 3.62 2.41
N ALA A 71 1.90 4.88 2.20
CA ALA A 71 1.01 6.05 2.23
C ALA A 71 -0.01 6.07 1.08
N ASP A 72 0.23 5.29 0.02
CA ASP A 72 -0.65 5.20 -1.14
C ASP A 72 -1.72 4.10 -0.97
N ILE A 73 -1.72 3.35 0.14
CA ILE A 73 -2.70 2.30 0.42
C ILE A 73 -4.06 2.90 0.78
N LEU A 74 -5.09 2.48 0.04
CA LEU A 74 -6.49 2.83 0.25
C LEU A 74 -7.22 1.75 1.05
N GLU A 75 -6.99 0.47 0.72
CA GLU A 75 -7.62 -0.68 1.38
C GLU A 75 -6.63 -1.83 1.54
N MET A 76 -6.72 -2.52 2.68
CA MET A 76 -5.91 -3.70 3.02
C MET A 76 -6.77 -4.95 2.99
N GLY A 77 -6.25 -6.02 2.40
CA GLY A 77 -6.90 -7.31 2.37
C GLY A 77 -5.91 -8.43 2.11
N PHE A 78 -6.40 -9.66 2.20
CA PHE A 78 -5.64 -10.87 1.88
C PHE A 78 -6.08 -11.42 0.53
N ALA A 79 -5.16 -11.97 -0.24
CA ALA A 79 -5.54 -12.76 -1.41
C ALA A 79 -6.19 -14.06 -0.92
N ARG A 80 -7.35 -14.39 -1.49
CA ARG A 80 -8.05 -15.66 -1.23
C ARG A 80 -7.56 -16.75 -2.17
#